data_AF-A0A9W6YA58-F1
#
_entry.id   AF-A0A9W6YA58-F1
#
_cell.length_a   1.000
_cell.length_b   1.000
_cell.length_c   1.000
_cell.angle_alpha   90.00
_cell.angle_beta   90.00
_cell.angle_gamma   90.00
#
_symmetry.space_group_name_H-M   'P 1'
#
loop_
_entity.id
_entity.type
_entity.pdbx_description
1 polymer ?
#
loop_
_entity_poly.entity_id
_entity_poly.type
_entity_poly.pdbx_seq_one_letter_code
_entity_poly.pdbx_strand_id
1 'polypeptide(L)'
;MEGTNTPQDRWCEAFQLCMEDGAGHWVRQLPKKTRKRWSLLCEAFMTYYCSQYDQTPASKYYTAERDSGEHICDYLLRLNGYARSANIHYEFGGRTGEQHVKHFLETCRDDALVEQLIPQRFDNIAKVEAVIYDGTDSR
;
A
#
# COMPACT_ATOMS: atom_id res chain seq x y z
N MET A 1 -36.81 22.83 -3.32
CA MET A 1 -35.99 21.93 -4.15
C MET A 1 -35.74 20.67 -3.35
N GLU A 2 -36.54 19.64 -3.57
CA GLU A 2 -36.28 18.31 -3.02
C GLU A 2 -35.09 17.73 -3.80
N GLY A 3 -33.99 17.48 -3.10
CA GLY A 3 -32.86 16.76 -3.69
C GLY A 3 -33.35 15.38 -4.10
N THR A 4 -33.10 14.99 -5.35
CA THR A 4 -33.45 13.67 -5.87
C THR A 4 -32.68 12.62 -5.08
N ASN A 5 -33.33 12.02 -4.08
CA ASN A 5 -32.78 10.87 -3.37
C ASN A 5 -32.56 9.75 -4.38
N THR A 6 -31.34 9.24 -4.41
CA THR A 6 -30.96 8.10 -5.25
C THR A 6 -31.47 6.80 -4.59
N PRO A 7 -31.75 5.75 -5.37
CA PRO A 7 -32.13 4.44 -4.80
C PRO A 7 -31.12 3.91 -3.77
N GLN A 8 -29.86 4.30 -3.88
CA GLN A 8 -28.76 3.93 -2.98
C GLN A 8 -28.82 4.65 -1.64
N ASP A 9 -29.47 5.81 -1.53
CA ASP A 9 -29.55 6.58 -0.27
C ASP A 9 -30.29 5.81 0.84
N ARG A 10 -31.12 4.82 0.49
CA ARG A 10 -31.75 3.89 1.43
C ARG A 10 -30.75 3.05 2.24
N TRP A 11 -29.53 2.85 1.73
CA TRP A 11 -28.48 2.10 2.42
C TRP A 11 -27.89 2.87 3.60
N CYS A 12 -28.09 4.20 3.66
CA CYS A 12 -27.60 5.02 4.77
C CYS A 12 -28.13 4.56 6.12
N GLU A 13 -29.40 4.14 6.21
CA GLU A 13 -30.00 3.71 7.47
C GLU A 13 -29.40 2.38 7.94
N ALA A 14 -29.39 1.38 7.06
CA ALA A 14 -28.79 0.08 7.35
C ALA A 14 -27.31 0.21 7.77
N PHE A 15 -26.54 1.03 7.07
CA PHE A 15 -25.13 1.27 7.39
C PHE A 15 -24.94 1.96 8.74
N GLN A 16 -25.76 2.96 9.08
CA GLN A 16 -25.69 3.62 10.38
C GLN A 16 -26.08 2.68 11.53
N LEU A 17 -27.01 1.75 11.30
CA LEU A 17 -27.39 0.72 12.27
C LEU A 17 -26.28 -0.30 12.52
N CYS A 18 -25.44 -0.58 11.51
CA CYS A 18 -24.27 -1.45 11.66
C CYS A 18 -23.10 -0.79 12.44
N MET A 19 -23.18 0.51 12.75
CA MET A 19 -22.11 1.21 13.46
C MET A 19 -22.30 1.12 14.97
N GLU A 20 -21.44 0.34 15.62
CA GLU A 20 -21.45 0.18 17.08
C GLU A 20 -20.57 1.23 17.78
N ASP A 21 -20.86 1.47 19.05
CA ASP A 21 -20.07 2.28 20.00
C ASP A 21 -19.50 3.59 19.41
N GLY A 22 -18.16 3.67 19.34
CA GLY A 22 -17.43 4.85 18.88
C GLY A 22 -17.76 5.23 17.44
N ALA A 23 -18.03 4.25 16.58
CA ALA A 23 -18.45 4.51 15.20
C ALA A 23 -19.86 5.07 15.13
N GLY A 24 -20.76 4.59 15.99
CA GLY A 24 -22.10 5.16 16.13
C GLY A 24 -22.06 6.61 16.66
N HIS A 25 -21.12 6.95 17.54
CA HIS A 25 -20.91 8.34 17.98
C HIS A 25 -20.34 9.23 16.87
N TRP A 26 -19.39 8.72 16.08
CA TRP A 26 -18.84 9.43 14.93
C TRP A 26 -19.91 9.78 13.89
N VAL A 27 -20.72 8.80 13.46
CA VAL A 27 -21.83 9.03 12.50
C VAL A 27 -22.75 10.15 12.99
N ARG A 28 -23.12 10.15 14.27
CA ARG A 28 -24.05 11.15 14.85
C ARG A 28 -23.53 12.58 14.77
N GLN A 29 -22.20 12.77 14.77
CA GLN A 29 -21.56 14.07 14.63
C GLN A 29 -21.58 14.59 13.18
N LEU A 30 -21.82 13.74 12.18
CA LEU A 30 -21.86 14.16 10.79
C LEU A 30 -23.10 15.03 10.49
N PRO A 31 -22.97 16.03 9.59
CA PRO A 31 -24.10 16.82 9.12
C PRO A 31 -25.24 15.94 8.59
N LYS A 32 -26.49 16.35 8.83
CA LYS A 32 -27.69 15.60 8.38
C LYS A 32 -27.68 15.34 6.87
N LYS A 33 -27.11 16.24 6.06
CA LYS A 33 -26.94 16.08 4.61
C LYS A 33 -26.01 14.91 4.25
N THR A 34 -24.95 14.72 5.02
CA THR A 34 -23.95 13.66 4.82
C THR A 34 -24.53 12.32 5.24
N ARG A 35 -25.22 12.26 6.39
CA ARG A 35 -25.90 11.04 6.88
C ARG A 35 -27.04 10.53 6.00
N LYS A 36 -27.59 11.36 5.11
CA LYS A 36 -28.74 11.00 4.27
C LYS A 36 -28.38 10.70 2.81
N ARG A 37 -27.11 10.87 2.44
CA ARG A 37 -26.63 10.64 1.08
C ARG A 37 -25.55 9.58 1.10
N TRP A 38 -25.80 8.45 0.43
CA TRP A 38 -24.94 7.27 0.49
C TRP A 38 -23.51 7.60 0.06
N SER A 39 -23.36 8.34 -1.04
CA SER A 39 -22.06 8.75 -1.55
C SER A 39 -21.26 9.57 -0.53
N LEU A 40 -21.90 10.53 0.15
CA LEU A 40 -21.25 11.42 1.11
C LEU A 40 -20.94 10.69 2.43
N LEU A 41 -21.83 9.79 2.85
CA LEU A 41 -21.61 8.97 4.04
C LEU A 41 -20.44 7.99 3.85
N CYS A 42 -20.39 7.33 2.69
CA CYS A 42 -19.29 6.43 2.34
C CYS A 42 -17.95 7.17 2.19
N GLU A 43 -17.94 8.32 1.52
CA GLU A 43 -16.73 9.15 1.40
C GLU A 43 -16.21 9.56 2.78
N ALA A 44 -17.07 10.09 3.65
CA ALA A 44 -16.70 10.46 5.01
C ALA A 44 -16.18 9.26 5.82
N PHE A 45 -16.80 8.09 5.66
CA PHE A 45 -16.36 6.86 6.32
C PHE A 45 -14.97 6.42 5.84
N MET A 46 -14.75 6.38 4.53
CA MET A 46 -13.46 6.02 3.95
C MET A 46 -12.37 7.01 4.38
N THR A 47 -12.63 8.32 4.36
CA THR A 47 -11.67 9.31 4.82
C THR A 47 -11.36 9.17 6.32
N TYR A 48 -12.35 8.90 7.16
CA TYR A 48 -12.14 8.87 8.62
C TYR A 48 -11.50 7.56 9.09
N TYR A 49 -11.96 6.42 8.59
CA TYR A 49 -11.52 5.10 9.03
C TYR A 49 -10.49 4.45 8.10
N CYS A 50 -10.53 4.77 6.81
CA CYS A 50 -9.71 4.13 5.78
C CYS A 50 -8.61 5.04 5.22
N SER A 51 -8.42 6.26 5.74
CA SER A 51 -7.32 7.14 5.30
C SER A 51 -5.92 6.57 5.55
N GLN A 52 -5.77 5.56 6.41
CA GLN A 52 -4.53 4.79 6.54
C GLN A 52 -4.30 3.84 5.35
N TYR A 53 -5.34 3.55 4.58
CA TYR A 53 -5.33 2.74 3.36
C TYR A 53 -5.36 3.58 2.08
N ASP A 54 -5.47 4.91 2.18
CA ASP A 54 -5.38 5.87 1.07
C ASP A 54 -3.95 6.06 0.52
N GLN A 55 -3.02 5.16 0.85
CA GLN A 55 -1.74 5.15 0.18
C GLN A 55 -1.96 4.79 -1.28
N THR A 56 -1.72 5.77 -2.16
CA THR A 56 -1.64 5.53 -3.59
C THR A 56 -0.63 4.41 -3.85
N PRO A 57 -0.74 3.66 -4.96
CA PRO A 57 0.26 2.64 -5.28
C PRO A 57 1.69 3.19 -5.26
N ALA A 58 1.89 4.43 -5.71
CA ALA A 58 3.16 5.14 -5.61
C ALA A 58 3.58 5.39 -4.16
N SER A 59 2.68 5.83 -3.28
CA SER A 59 2.97 6.00 -1.85
C SER A 59 3.43 4.68 -1.23
N LYS A 60 2.70 3.58 -1.46
CA LYS A 60 3.07 2.26 -0.94
C LYS A 60 4.47 1.84 -1.37
N TYR A 61 4.82 2.13 -2.63
CA TYR A 61 6.15 1.85 -3.15
C TYR A 61 7.23 2.68 -2.45
N TYR A 62 7.10 4.01 -2.43
CA TYR A 62 8.16 4.90 -1.91
C TYR A 62 8.29 4.88 -0.39
N THR A 63 7.26 4.51 0.36
CA THR A 63 7.31 4.40 1.83
C THR A 63 7.50 2.97 2.32
N ALA A 64 7.71 2.00 1.43
CA ALA A 64 7.97 0.63 1.83
C ALA A 64 9.32 0.53 2.55
N GLU A 65 9.29 -0.12 3.71
CA GLU A 65 10.47 -0.56 4.44
C GLU A 65 10.25 -2.00 4.90
N ARG A 66 11.33 -2.77 5.04
CA ARG A 66 11.25 -4.13 5.59
C ARG A 66 10.96 -4.07 7.08
N ASP A 67 9.96 -4.82 7.53
CA ASP A 67 9.69 -4.98 8.96
C ASP A 67 10.74 -5.90 9.61
N SER A 68 11.08 -5.67 10.88
CA SER A 68 12.14 -6.42 11.57
C SER A 68 11.96 -7.95 11.63
N GLY A 69 10.73 -8.45 11.46
CA GLY A 69 10.41 -9.87 11.41
C GLY A 69 10.08 -10.40 10.02
N GLU A 70 10.11 -9.56 8.98
CA GLU A 70 9.81 -9.94 7.61
C GLU A 70 11.04 -10.57 6.96
N HIS A 71 10.86 -11.72 6.32
CA HIS A 71 11.95 -12.36 5.59
C HIS A 71 12.34 -11.53 4.37
N ILE A 72 13.62 -11.55 3.98
CA ILE A 72 14.13 -10.70 2.89
C ILE A 72 13.43 -10.99 1.54
N CYS A 73 13.13 -12.26 1.26
CA CYS A 73 12.39 -12.64 0.04
C CYS A 73 10.95 -12.14 0.07
N ASP A 74 10.30 -12.16 1.22
CA ASP A 74 8.92 -11.68 1.38
C ASP A 74 8.87 -10.17 1.16
N TYR A 75 9.84 -9.45 1.73
CA TYR A 75 10.00 -8.02 1.50
C TYR A 75 10.19 -7.68 0.02
N LEU A 76 11.11 -8.38 -0.65
CA LEU A 76 11.38 -8.19 -2.07
C LEU A 76 10.13 -8.45 -2.92
N LEU A 77 9.40 -9.54 -2.64
CA LEU A 77 8.16 -9.88 -3.34
C LEU A 77 7.08 -8.79 -3.15
N ARG A 78 6.94 -8.27 -1.92
CA ARG A 78 6.02 -7.18 -1.59
C ARG A 78 6.39 -5.89 -2.31
N LEU A 79 7.67 -5.52 -2.30
CA LEU A 79 8.17 -4.31 -2.95
C LEU A 79 7.97 -4.36 -4.48
N ASN A 80 8.25 -5.51 -5.08
CA ASN A 80 7.97 -5.82 -6.49
C ASN A 80 6.47 -5.63 -6.80
N GLY A 81 5.59 -6.15 -5.92
CA GLY A 81 4.14 -5.96 -6.03
C GLY A 81 3.70 -4.50 -6.00
N TYR A 82 4.29 -3.68 -5.12
CA TYR A 82 4.01 -2.24 -5.07
C TYR A 82 4.50 -1.50 -6.31
N ALA A 83 5.70 -1.84 -6.80
CA ALA A 83 6.23 -1.25 -8.03
C ALA A 83 5.30 -1.52 -9.23
N ARG A 84 4.82 -2.76 -9.39
CA ARG A 84 3.83 -3.09 -10.45
C ARG A 84 2.54 -2.29 -10.28
N SER A 85 2.03 -2.21 -9.05
CA SER A 85 0.82 -1.45 -8.75
C SER A 85 0.97 0.05 -9.05
N ALA A 86 2.19 0.58 -8.93
CA ALA A 86 2.56 1.96 -9.24
C ALA A 86 2.91 2.19 -10.72
N ASN A 87 2.75 1.20 -11.59
CA ASN A 87 3.19 1.23 -12.99
C ASN A 87 4.69 1.52 -13.17
N ILE A 88 5.51 1.07 -12.23
CA ILE A 88 6.97 1.14 -12.33
C ILE A 88 7.45 -0.12 -13.05
N HIS A 89 7.90 0.04 -14.29
CA HIS A 89 8.36 -1.06 -15.14
C HIS A 89 9.80 -1.48 -14.82
N TYR A 90 10.06 -1.91 -13.58
CA TYR A 90 11.40 -2.28 -13.10
C TYR A 90 11.97 -3.54 -13.78
N GLU A 91 11.10 -4.43 -14.24
CA GLU A 91 11.45 -5.75 -14.81
C GLU A 91 12.27 -5.63 -16.11
N PHE A 92 12.18 -4.52 -16.82
CA PHE A 92 12.94 -4.28 -18.06
C PHE A 92 14.36 -3.76 -17.83
N GLY A 93 14.78 -3.57 -16.57
CA GLY A 93 16.11 -3.06 -16.23
C GLY A 93 16.32 -1.58 -16.58
N GLY A 94 17.55 -1.23 -16.94
CA GLY A 94 17.95 0.14 -17.26
C GLY A 94 17.81 1.07 -16.04
N ARG A 95 17.55 2.37 -16.29
CA ARG A 95 17.48 3.37 -15.21
C ARG A 95 16.36 3.08 -14.20
N THR A 96 15.21 2.58 -14.66
CA THR A 96 14.09 2.25 -13.77
C THR A 96 14.40 1.02 -12.93
N GLY A 97 15.00 -0.02 -13.51
CA GLY A 97 15.47 -1.20 -12.77
C GLY A 97 16.55 -0.87 -11.75
N GLU A 98 17.55 -0.06 -12.13
CA GLU A 98 18.60 0.41 -11.23
C GLU A 98 18.03 1.21 -10.05
N GLN A 99 17.08 2.12 -10.29
CA GLN A 99 16.40 2.87 -9.22
C GLN A 99 15.61 1.94 -8.29
N HIS A 100 15.01 0.89 -8.84
CA HIS A 100 14.28 -0.09 -8.04
C HIS A 100 15.21 -0.93 -7.17
N VAL A 101 16.35 -1.39 -7.72
CA VAL A 101 17.41 -2.08 -6.95
C VAL A 101 17.93 -1.17 -5.83
N LYS A 102 18.21 0.10 -6.14
CA LYS A 102 18.65 1.07 -5.14
C LYS A 102 17.61 1.22 -4.02
N HIS A 103 16.33 1.39 -4.38
CA HIS A 103 15.25 1.51 -3.41
C HIS A 103 15.14 0.28 -2.52
N PHE A 104 15.28 -0.93 -3.07
CA PHE A 104 15.36 -2.16 -2.28
C PHE A 104 16.52 -2.13 -1.27
N LEU A 105 17.74 -1.77 -1.69
CA LEU A 105 18.91 -1.71 -0.81
C LEU A 105 18.75 -0.69 0.33
N GLU A 106 18.11 0.45 0.06
CA GLU A 106 17.87 1.50 1.05
C GLU A 106 16.83 1.09 2.12
N THR A 107 15.95 0.14 1.79
CA THR A 107 14.75 -0.15 2.59
C THR A 107 14.71 -1.57 3.13
N CYS A 108 15.62 -2.45 2.69
CA CYS A 108 15.67 -3.84 3.13
C CYS A 108 16.24 -4.03 4.55
N ARG A 109 16.94 -3.04 5.12
CA ARG A 109 17.51 -3.10 6.48
C ARG A 109 18.32 -4.39 6.71
N ASP A 110 19.19 -4.72 5.77
CA ASP A 110 20.08 -5.89 5.83
C ASP A 110 21.49 -5.49 5.43
N ASP A 111 22.27 -4.98 6.39
CA ASP A 111 23.57 -4.38 6.11
C ASP A 111 24.54 -5.36 5.43
N ALA A 112 24.53 -6.63 5.84
CA ALA A 112 25.39 -7.66 5.25
C ALA A 112 25.05 -7.91 3.78
N LEU A 113 23.75 -8.00 3.45
CA LEU A 113 23.30 -8.13 2.07
C LEU A 113 23.61 -6.86 1.25
N VAL A 114 23.42 -5.68 1.84
CA VAL A 114 23.71 -4.41 1.19
C VAL A 114 25.20 -4.29 0.84
N GLU A 115 26.08 -4.61 1.78
CA GLU A 115 27.54 -4.64 1.56
C GLU A 115 27.93 -5.62 0.44
N GLN A 116 27.26 -6.77 0.35
CA GLN A 116 27.48 -7.74 -0.72
C GLN A 116 27.01 -7.23 -2.10
N LEU A 117 25.88 -6.52 -2.16
CA LEU A 117 25.23 -6.14 -3.41
C LEU A 117 25.74 -4.81 -4.00
N ILE A 118 26.18 -3.85 -3.19
CA ILE A 118 26.64 -2.53 -3.64
C ILE A 118 27.73 -2.62 -4.74
N PRO A 119 28.80 -3.44 -4.60
CA PRO A 119 29.86 -3.51 -5.60
C PRO A 119 29.39 -4.00 -6.98
N GLN A 120 28.30 -4.76 -7.01
CA GLN A 120 27.83 -5.44 -8.22
C GLN A 120 27.10 -4.52 -9.21
N ARG A 121 26.66 -3.34 -8.76
CA ARG A 121 25.99 -2.31 -9.58
C ARG A 121 24.86 -2.89 -10.45
N PHE A 122 24.01 -3.73 -9.86
CA PHE A 122 22.92 -4.36 -10.60
C PHE A 122 21.92 -3.32 -11.09
N ASP A 123 21.61 -3.40 -12.38
CA ASP A 123 20.64 -2.58 -13.10
C ASP A 123 19.26 -3.23 -13.21
N ASN A 124 19.10 -4.43 -12.63
CA ASN A 124 17.88 -5.21 -12.69
C ASN A 124 17.74 -6.05 -11.41
N ILE A 125 16.52 -6.09 -10.87
CA ILE A 125 16.17 -6.86 -9.69
C ILE A 125 16.33 -8.37 -9.87
N ALA A 126 16.22 -8.89 -11.11
CA ALA A 126 16.42 -10.32 -11.38
C ALA A 126 17.83 -10.81 -10.95
N LYS A 127 18.84 -9.94 -10.99
CA LYS A 127 20.20 -10.25 -10.52
C LYS A 127 20.28 -10.26 -8.99
N VAL A 128 19.51 -9.41 -8.32
CA VAL A 128 19.38 -9.39 -6.85
C VAL A 128 18.66 -10.64 -6.37
N GLU A 129 17.56 -11.01 -7.04
CA GLU A 129 16.79 -12.22 -6.81
C GLU A 129 17.68 -13.47 -6.86
N ALA A 130 18.53 -13.61 -7.88
CA ALA A 130 19.46 -14.74 -8.00
C ALA A 130 20.39 -14.86 -6.78
N VAL A 131 20.96 -13.75 -6.30
CA VAL A 131 21.83 -13.76 -5.12
C VAL A 131 21.09 -14.16 -3.85
N ILE A 132 19.87 -13.65 -3.68
CA ILE A 132 19.04 -13.95 -2.50
C ILE A 132 18.62 -15.41 -2.51
N TYR A 133 18.18 -15.94 -3.65
CA TYR A 133 17.70 -17.31 -3.76
C TYR A 133 18.84 -18.36 -3.70
N ASP A 134 19.99 -18.09 -4.30
CA ASP A 134 21.17 -18.97 -4.23
C ASP A 134 21.73 -19.07 -2.79
N GLY A 135 21.59 -18.00 -1.99
CA GLY A 135 22.00 -17.99 -0.58
C GLY A 135 21.03 -18.71 0.37
N THR A 136 19.78 -18.92 -0.04
CA THR A 136 18.76 -19.58 0.80
C THR A 136 18.74 -21.10 0.71
N ASP A 137 19.34 -21.70 -0.32
CA ASP A 137 19.40 -23.16 -0.52
C ASP A 137 20.63 -23.81 0.15
N SER A 138 21.39 -23.05 0.94
CA SER A 138 22.64 -23.47 1.58
C SER A 138 22.62 -23.45 3.11
N ARG A 139 21.43 -23.49 3.75
CA ARG A 139 21.28 -23.66 5.20
C ARG A 139 20.29 -24.74 5.59
#